data_AF-S7RHQ5-F1
#
_entry.id   AF-S7RHQ5-F1
#
_cell.length_a   1.000
_cell.length_b   1.000
_cell.length_c   1.000
_cell.angle_alpha   90.00
_cell.angle_beta   90.00
_cell.angle_gamma   90.00
#
_symmetry.space_group_name_H-M   'P 1'
#
loop_
_entity.id
_entity.type
_entity.pdbx_description
1 polymer ?
#
loop_
_entity_poly.entity_id
_entity_poly.type
_entity_poly.pdbx_seq_one_letter_code
_entity_poly.pdbx_strand_id
1 'polypeptide(L)'
;YFSEKVAFNVGGRRKSGFGIPLVTIALVLTAVQCALDEWATGQRSGVEFSEKTYGPVFEHHLSKLDTLKEKMADMEIVERIQSQLLDGARDFAKVPGEDCKASSGFDETELENMRREWAAAVAGVEN
;
A
#
# COMPACT_ATOMS: atom_id res chain seq x y z
N TYR A 1 2.27 2.53 18.86
CA TYR A 1 2.18 1.06 19.00
C TYR A 1 1.36 0.49 17.86
N PHE A 2 1.86 0.68 16.64
CA PHE A 2 1.44 -0.07 15.45
C PHE A 2 2.36 -1.29 15.35
N SER A 3 2.40 -2.04 16.44
CA SER A 3 3.25 -3.22 16.59
C SER A 3 2.35 -4.35 17.02
N GLU A 4 2.58 -5.49 16.38
CA GLU A 4 2.09 -6.79 16.81
C GLU A 4 0.68 -7.12 16.33
N LYS A 5 0.57 -7.46 15.04
CA LYS A 5 0.03 -8.75 14.53
C LYS A 5 -0.30 -8.71 13.03
N VAL A 6 0.66 -8.26 12.21
CA VAL A 6 0.75 -8.76 10.83
C VAL A 6 1.85 -9.80 10.84
N ALA A 7 1.52 -11.02 11.31
CA ALA A 7 2.39 -12.16 11.17
C ALA A 7 2.48 -12.49 9.68
N PHE A 8 3.41 -11.85 8.99
CA PHE A 8 3.77 -12.19 7.63
C PHE A 8 4.38 -13.59 7.67
N ASN A 9 3.61 -14.59 7.26
CA ASN A 9 4.03 -15.98 7.21
C ASN A 9 5.18 -16.14 6.19
N VAL A 10 6.43 -16.13 6.68
CA VAL A 10 7.64 -16.39 5.89
C VAL A 10 7.81 -17.90 5.78
N GLY A 11 7.07 -18.53 4.87
CA GLY A 11 7.13 -19.98 4.69
C GLY A 11 6.60 -20.52 3.36
N GLY A 12 6.25 -19.66 2.42
CA GLY A 12 5.83 -20.06 1.07
C GLY A 12 6.55 -19.22 0.04
N ARG A 13 7.03 -19.85 -1.04
CA ARG A 13 7.63 -19.19 -2.21
C ARG A 13 6.76 -17.98 -2.60
N ARG A 14 7.24 -16.77 -2.32
CA ARG A 14 6.57 -15.52 -2.71
C ARG A 14 6.56 -15.49 -4.24
N LYS A 15 5.39 -15.63 -4.86
CA LYS A 15 5.19 -15.03 -6.19
C LYS A 15 5.38 -13.53 -5.98
N SER A 16 6.53 -13.02 -6.38
CA SER A 16 6.86 -11.60 -6.34
C SER A 16 5.80 -10.82 -7.12
N GLY A 17 5.27 -9.79 -6.47
CA GLY A 17 4.47 -8.65 -6.94
C GLY A 17 3.81 -8.73 -8.32
N PHE A 18 2.48 -8.81 -8.34
CA PHE A 18 1.72 -8.55 -9.56
C PHE A 18 0.51 -7.62 -9.34
N GLY A 19 0.47 -6.85 -8.25
CA GLY A 19 -0.63 -5.91 -8.05
C GLY A 19 -0.68 -5.25 -6.68
N ILE A 20 -1.57 -4.26 -6.53
CA ILE A 20 -1.78 -3.53 -5.28
C ILE A 20 -2.22 -4.50 -4.17
N PRO A 21 -1.65 -4.46 -2.96
CA PRO A 21 -2.07 -5.32 -1.85
C PRO A 21 -3.56 -5.16 -1.50
N LEU A 22 -4.23 -6.26 -1.11
CA LEU A 22 -5.64 -6.22 -0.70
C LEU A 22 -5.88 -5.28 0.49
N VAL A 23 -4.93 -5.23 1.42
CA VAL A 23 -4.92 -4.29 2.56
C VAL A 23 -5.00 -2.84 2.07
N THR A 24 -4.27 -2.48 1.02
CA THR A 24 -4.31 -1.13 0.43
C THR A 24 -5.66 -0.86 -0.22
N ILE A 25 -6.23 -1.84 -0.94
CA ILE A 25 -7.56 -1.71 -1.55
C ILE A 25 -8.62 -1.54 -0.46
N ALA A 26 -8.58 -2.34 0.60
CA ALA A 26 -9.48 -2.22 1.75
C ALA A 26 -9.41 -0.84 2.39
N LEU A 27 -8.20 -0.29 2.54
CA LEU A 27 -8.00 1.05 3.08
C LEU A 27 -8.63 2.13 2.19
N VAL A 28 -8.45 2.04 0.88
CA VAL A 28 -9.08 2.97 -0.08
C VAL A 28 -10.60 2.85 -0.04
N LEU A 29 -11.16 1.64 -0.02
CA LEU A 29 -12.61 1.43 0.12
C LEU A 29 -13.15 2.06 1.42
N THR A 30 -12.39 1.94 2.51
CA THR A 30 -12.74 2.54 3.80
C THR A 30 -12.72 4.06 3.72
N ALA A 31 -11.74 4.64 3.05
CA ALA A 31 -11.67 6.09 2.83
C ALA A 31 -12.83 6.59 1.95
N VAL A 32 -13.21 5.83 0.93
CA VAL A 32 -14.40 6.12 0.10
C VAL A 32 -15.67 6.06 0.95
N GLN A 33 -15.82 5.05 1.81
CA GLN A 33 -16.96 4.96 2.74
C GLN A 33 -17.02 6.17 3.67
N CYS A 34 -15.87 6.60 4.22
CA CYS A 34 -15.80 7.81 5.03
C CYS A 34 -16.25 9.06 4.26
N ALA A 35 -15.79 9.20 3.01
CA ALA A 35 -16.21 10.31 2.16
C ALA A 35 -17.72 10.25 1.85
N LEU A 36 -18.30 9.06 1.67
CA LEU A 36 -19.75 8.91 1.50
C LEU A 36 -20.51 9.30 2.77
N ASP A 37 -20.00 8.92 3.94
CA ASP A 37 -20.60 9.24 5.23
C ASP A 37 -20.58 10.75 5.51
N GLU A 38 -19.53 11.48 5.08
CA GLU A 38 -19.50 12.96 5.14
C GLU A 38 -20.72 13.59 4.46
N TRP A 39 -21.23 12.96 3.39
CA TRP A 39 -22.33 13.45 2.57
C TRP A 39 -23.66 12.73 2.81
N ALA A 40 -23.75 11.83 3.79
CA ALA A 40 -24.92 10.96 3.99
C ALA A 40 -26.23 11.73 4.18
N THR A 41 -26.20 12.91 4.78
CA THR A 41 -27.37 13.77 5.04
C THR A 41 -27.68 14.74 3.90
N GLY A 42 -26.90 14.72 2.81
CA GLY A 42 -26.95 15.71 1.74
C GLY A 42 -26.26 17.04 2.06
N GLN A 43 -25.77 17.21 3.29
CA GLN A 43 -24.90 18.32 3.70
C GLN A 43 -23.57 17.76 4.17
N ARG A 44 -22.46 18.40 3.77
CA ARG A 44 -21.13 17.97 4.20
C ARG A 44 -20.97 18.13 5.71
N SER A 45 -20.76 17.01 6.38
CA SER A 45 -20.37 16.94 7.79
C SER A 45 -18.89 16.63 7.91
N GLY A 46 -18.22 17.24 8.89
CA GLY A 46 -16.80 16.97 9.16
C GLY A 46 -16.66 15.64 9.88
N VAL A 47 -16.55 14.54 9.13
CA VAL A 47 -16.29 13.21 9.68
C VAL A 47 -14.78 12.98 9.71
N GLU A 48 -14.24 12.66 10.87
CA GLU A 48 -12.82 12.34 11.01
C GLU A 48 -12.55 10.91 10.57
N PHE A 49 -11.68 10.75 9.57
CA PHE A 49 -11.15 9.45 9.18
C PHE A 49 -10.17 8.94 10.25
N SER A 50 -10.69 8.19 11.21
CA SER A 50 -9.92 7.63 12.33
C SER A 50 -10.10 6.13 12.46
N GLU A 51 -9.09 5.45 13.00
CA GLU A 51 -9.12 4.00 13.26
C GLU A 51 -10.26 3.61 14.20
N LYS A 52 -10.56 4.43 15.21
CA LYS A 52 -11.63 4.14 16.17
C LYS A 52 -13.00 4.02 15.48
N THR A 53 -13.25 4.85 14.48
CA THR A 53 -14.54 4.91 13.77
C THR A 53 -14.57 3.94 12.60
N TYR A 54 -13.48 3.87 11.82
CA TYR A 54 -13.43 3.16 10.55
C TYR A 54 -12.60 1.87 10.58
N GLY A 55 -11.96 1.51 11.70
CA GLY A 55 -11.26 0.24 11.89
C GLY A 55 -12.15 -0.98 11.63
N PRO A 56 -13.36 -1.05 12.21
CA PRO A 56 -14.30 -2.14 11.94
C PRO A 56 -14.74 -2.20 10.47
N VAL A 57 -14.87 -1.03 9.82
CA VAL A 57 -15.25 -0.91 8.40
C VAL A 57 -14.11 -1.44 7.51
N PHE A 58 -12.87 -1.09 7.85
CA PHE A 58 -11.67 -1.59 7.19
C PHE A 58 -11.56 -3.12 7.30
N GLU A 59 -11.69 -3.68 8.52
CA GLU A 59 -11.66 -5.12 8.74
C GLU A 59 -12.76 -5.84 7.96
N HIS A 60 -13.96 -5.24 7.92
CA HIS A 60 -15.07 -5.75 7.13
C HIS A 60 -14.76 -5.77 5.63
N HIS A 61 -14.20 -4.69 5.08
CA HIS A 61 -13.79 -4.65 3.68
C HIS A 61 -12.69 -5.66 3.37
N LEU A 62 -11.68 -5.79 4.23
CA LEU A 62 -10.59 -6.74 4.05
C LEU A 62 -11.11 -8.18 4.06
N SER A 63 -11.94 -8.54 5.05
CA SER A 63 -12.57 -9.86 5.14
C SER A 63 -13.40 -10.19 3.89
N LYS A 64 -14.13 -9.21 3.35
CA LYS A 64 -14.90 -9.39 2.10
C LYS A 64 -14.00 -9.56 0.88
N LEU A 65 -12.89 -8.84 0.79
CA LEU A 65 -11.92 -9.00 -0.29
C LEU A 65 -11.23 -10.36 -0.24
N ASP A 66 -10.87 -10.85 0.95
CA ASP A 66 -10.32 -12.19 1.14
C ASP A 66 -11.35 -13.26 0.74
N THR A 67 -12.59 -13.13 1.20
CA THR A 67 -13.69 -14.04 0.80
C THR A 67 -13.93 -14.02 -0.71
N LEU A 68 -13.86 -12.84 -1.34
CA LEU A 68 -14.01 -12.70 -2.79
C LEU A 68 -12.88 -13.42 -3.51
N LYS A 69 -11.64 -13.26 -3.03
CA LYS A 69 -10.46 -13.92 -3.58
C LYS A 69 -10.55 -15.43 -3.49
N GLU A 70 -11.00 -15.95 -2.35
CA GLU A 70 -11.21 -17.40 -2.16
C GLU A 70 -12.31 -17.94 -3.09
N LYS A 71 -13.44 -17.22 -3.21
CA LYS A 71 -14.59 -17.66 -4.02
C LYS A 71 -14.36 -17.56 -5.53
N MET A 72 -13.49 -16.66 -5.97
CA MET A 72 -13.19 -16.41 -7.38
C MET A 72 -11.76 -16.79 -7.76
N ALA A 73 -11.13 -17.67 -6.96
CA ALA A 73 -9.76 -18.11 -7.18
C ALA A 73 -9.57 -18.83 -8.53
N ASP A 74 -10.64 -19.45 -9.04
CA ASP A 74 -10.67 -20.13 -10.35
C ASP A 74 -10.60 -19.15 -11.54
N MET A 75 -11.08 -17.92 -11.36
CA MET A 75 -11.14 -16.91 -12.40
C MET A 75 -10.03 -15.85 -12.30
N GLU A 76 -9.19 -15.91 -11.25
CA GLU A 76 -8.11 -14.94 -10.97
C GLU A 76 -8.57 -13.47 -11.05
N ILE A 77 -9.84 -13.21 -10.71
CA ILE A 77 -10.47 -11.89 -10.87
C ILE A 77 -9.79 -10.88 -9.94
N VAL A 78 -9.49 -11.28 -8.71
CA VAL A 78 -8.89 -10.40 -7.72
C VAL A 78 -7.47 -10.04 -8.13
N GLU A 79 -6.68 -10.99 -8.59
CA GLU A 79 -5.34 -10.76 -9.14
C GLU A 79 -5.38 -9.77 -10.31
N ARG A 80 -6.37 -9.91 -11.21
CA ARG A 80 -6.56 -9.01 -12.34
C ARG A 80 -6.93 -7.59 -11.89
N ILE A 81 -7.78 -7.42 -10.87
CA ILE A 81 -8.10 -6.11 -10.28
C ILE A 81 -6.84 -5.50 -9.66
N GLN A 82 -6.09 -6.27 -8.86
CA GLN A 82 -4.86 -5.80 -8.22
C GLN A 82 -3.83 -5.32 -9.25
N SER A 83 -3.72 -6.02 -10.39
CA SER A 83 -2.83 -5.65 -11.50
C SER A 83 -3.26 -4.36 -12.18
N GLN A 84 -4.54 -4.26 -12.59
CA GLN A 84 -5.06 -3.07 -13.27
C GLN A 84 -4.99 -1.82 -12.40
N LEU A 85 -5.25 -1.96 -11.11
CA LEU A 85 -5.10 -0.85 -10.16
C LEU A 85 -3.64 -0.42 -10.05
N LEU A 86 -2.69 -1.35 -10.09
CA LEU A 86 -1.27 -1.04 -10.04
C LEU A 86 -0.81 -0.29 -11.30
N ASP A 87 -1.22 -0.75 -12.47
CA ASP A 87 -0.90 -0.12 -13.76
C ASP A 87 -1.47 1.31 -13.81
N GLY A 88 -2.76 1.46 -13.48
CA GLY A 88 -3.38 2.78 -13.41
C GLY A 88 -2.70 3.69 -12.39
N ALA A 89 -2.38 3.20 -11.19
CA ALA A 89 -1.68 4.00 -10.18
C ALA A 89 -0.30 4.46 -10.66
N ARG A 90 0.43 3.61 -11.39
CA ARG A 90 1.73 3.97 -12.01
C ARG A 90 1.56 5.04 -13.08
N ASP A 91 0.57 4.88 -13.96
CA ASP A 91 0.27 5.86 -15.02
C ASP A 91 -0.05 7.24 -14.44
N PHE A 92 -0.90 7.31 -13.41
CA PHE A 92 -1.22 8.57 -12.72
C PHE A 92 -0.03 9.16 -11.98
N ALA A 93 0.85 8.32 -11.44
CA ALA A 93 2.08 8.75 -10.79
C ALA A 93 3.21 9.08 -11.79
N LYS A 94 2.98 8.90 -13.11
CA LYS A 94 4.02 8.99 -14.17
C LYS A 94 5.24 8.11 -13.88
N VAL A 95 5.03 7.02 -13.15
CA VAL A 95 6.07 6.02 -12.91
C VAL A 95 6.07 5.10 -14.13
N PRO A 96 7.20 4.95 -14.84
CA PRO A 96 7.28 4.02 -15.95
C PRO A 96 6.85 2.63 -15.50
N GLY A 97 6.03 1.95 -16.30
CA GLY A 97 5.80 0.52 -16.11
C GLY A 97 7.16 -0.17 -16.07
N GLU A 98 7.39 -1.01 -15.05
CA GLU A 98 8.61 -1.80 -14.98
C GLU A 98 8.64 -2.76 -16.17
N ASP A 99 9.21 -2.33 -17.29
CA ASP A 99 9.90 -3.27 -18.16
C ASP A 99 10.95 -3.93 -17.27
N CYS A 100 10.95 -5.26 -17.23
CA CYS A 100 11.88 -6.09 -16.45
C CYS A 100 13.34 -5.81 -16.84
N LYS A 101 13.88 -4.69 -16.39
CA LYS A 101 15.29 -4.45 -16.21
C LYS A 101 15.35 -3.99 -14.79
N ALA A 102 15.69 -4.93 -13.91
CA ALA A 102 16.14 -4.62 -12.57
C ALA A 102 17.02 -3.37 -12.69
N SER A 103 16.52 -2.25 -12.17
CA SER A 103 17.40 -1.15 -11.81
C SER A 103 18.48 -1.83 -10.99
N SER A 104 19.69 -1.88 -11.55
CA SER A 104 20.86 -2.29 -10.82
C SER A 104 20.79 -1.52 -9.52
N GLY A 105 20.64 -2.23 -8.41
CA GLY A 105 20.58 -1.60 -7.10
C GLY A 105 21.75 -0.64 -6.95
N PHE A 106 21.56 0.39 -6.13
CA PHE A 106 22.64 1.29 -5.73
C PHE A 106 23.90 0.47 -5.49
N ASP A 107 24.97 0.78 -6.22
CA ASP A 107 26.23 0.07 -5.99
C ASP A 107 26.74 0.42 -4.58
N GLU A 108 27.52 -0.49 -3.99
CA GLU A 108 28.05 -0.34 -2.62
C GLU A 108 28.83 0.99 -2.47
N THR A 109 29.44 1.45 -3.56
CA THR A 109 30.16 2.72 -3.65
C THR A 109 29.25 3.93 -3.47
N GLU A 110 28.09 3.95 -4.11
CA GLU A 110 27.10 5.03 -4.00
C GLU A 110 26.54 5.12 -2.57
N LEU A 111 26.29 3.97 -1.95
CA LEU A 111 25.77 3.89 -0.59
C LEU A 111 26.80 4.34 0.46
N GLU A 112 28.07 4.01 0.25
CA GLU A 112 29.17 4.45 1.13
C GLU A 112 29.46 5.95 0.96
N ASN A 113 29.31 6.50 -0.25
CA ASN A 113 29.40 7.94 -0.48
C ASN A 113 28.27 8.69 0.24
N MET A 114 27.03 8.22 0.15
CA MET A 114 25.89 8.81 0.89
C MET A 114 26.12 8.78 2.40
N ARG A 115 26.66 7.68 2.94
CA ARG A 115 26.98 7.56 4.37
C ARG A 115 28.04 8.59 4.81
N ARG A 116 29.05 8.82 3.98
CA ARG A 116 30.10 9.82 4.25
C ARG A 116 29.58 11.25 4.20
N GLU A 117 28.78 11.58 3.19
CA GLU A 117 28.17 12.91 3.07
C GLU A 117 27.27 13.23 4.27
N TRP A 118 26.45 12.26 4.69
CA TRP A 118 25.63 12.41 5.89
C TRP A 118 26.47 12.62 7.15
N ALA A 119 27.53 11.82 7.34
CA ALA A 119 28.41 11.97 8.49
C ALA A 119 29.12 13.34 8.53
N ALA A 120 29.53 13.86 7.37
CA ALA A 120 30.13 15.18 7.25
C ALA A 120 29.13 16.30 7.55
N ALA A 121 27.89 16.18 7.07
CA ALA A 121 26.82 17.14 7.37
C ALA A 121 26.49 17.19 8.87
N VAL A 122 26.47 16.04 9.55
CA VAL A 122 26.25 15.97 11.00
C VAL A 122 27.42 16.58 11.78
N ALA A 123 28.67 16.30 11.38
CA ALA A 123 29.85 16.85 12.04
C ALA A 123 30.01 18.37 11.84
N GLY A 124 29.49 18.92 10.74
CA GLY A 124 29.52 20.36 10.46
C GLY A 124 28.53 21.21 11.29
N VAL A 125 27.60 20.58 12.00
CA VAL A 125 26.58 21.27 12.82
C VAL A 125 27.06 21.53 14.27
N GLU A 126 28.16 20.90 14.70
CA GLU A 126 28.71 21.03 16.06
C GLU A 126 29.80 22.12 16.25
N ASN A 127 29.87 23.14 15.38
CA ASN A 127 30.76 24.31 15.57
C ASN A 127 30.00 25.64 15.61
#